data_AF-A0A2V8CGD8-F1
#
_entry.id   AF-A0A2V8CGD8-F1
#
_cell.length_a   1.000
_cell.length_b   1.000
_cell.length_c   1.000
_cell.angle_alpha   90.00
_cell.angle_beta   90.00
_cell.angle_gamma   90.00
#
_symmetry.space_group_name_H-M   'P 1'
#
loop_
_entity.id
_entity.type
_entity.pdbx_description
1 polymer ?
#
loop_
_entity_poly.entity_id
_entity_poly.type
_entity_poly.pdbx_seq_one_letter_code
_entity_poly.pdbx_strand_id
1 'polypeptide(L)'
;MRRNGLPRSDAATLTEHWMLRGDVLTVAAIVNDPVYLTEPFIRTTDYELDLHQWVPPYPCQVVEEVDRPRGVVPHSLPGTNNAVTDFANRCGLPVEATRGGAETMYPDFRAKIGAITSKCIAAQR
;
A
#
# COMPACT_ATOMS: atom_id res chain seq x y z
N MET A 1 5.04 3.39 -7.21
CA MET A 1 4.31 3.72 -5.96
C MET A 1 3.44 4.94 -6.21
N ARG A 2 2.22 4.98 -5.66
CA ARG A 2 1.48 6.26 -5.52
C ARG A 2 1.93 6.99 -4.24
N ARG A 3 1.52 8.25 -4.09
CA ARG A 3 1.90 9.20 -3.02
C ARG A 3 1.72 8.69 -1.58
N ASN A 4 0.84 7.72 -1.35
CA ASN A 4 0.62 7.03 -0.06
C ASN A 4 0.89 5.51 -0.14
N GLY A 5 1.73 5.08 -1.09
CA GLY A 5 2.07 3.67 -1.28
C GLY A 5 3.03 3.13 -0.22
N LEU A 6 3.38 1.84 -0.35
CA LEU A 6 4.43 1.21 0.44
C LEU A 6 5.72 2.06 0.37
N PRO A 7 6.43 2.26 1.49
CA PRO A 7 7.71 2.94 1.48
C PRO A 7 8.72 2.18 0.60
N ARG A 8 9.67 2.91 0.02
CA ARG A 8 10.85 2.32 -0.63
C ARG A 8 12.12 2.93 -0.06
N SER A 9 13.09 2.06 0.19
CA SER A 9 14.44 2.45 0.53
C SER A 9 15.26 2.76 -0.72
N ASP A 10 16.44 3.33 -0.48
CA ASP A 10 17.52 3.50 -1.44
C ASP A 10 18.18 2.17 -1.85
N ALA A 11 18.03 1.11 -1.03
CA ALA A 11 18.49 -0.24 -1.32
C ALA A 11 17.53 -1.05 -2.21
N ALA A 12 16.40 -0.47 -2.63
CA ALA A 12 15.39 -1.17 -3.41
C ALA A 12 15.81 -1.39 -4.87
N THR A 13 15.66 -2.62 -5.36
CA THR A 13 15.81 -2.98 -6.78
C THR A 13 14.44 -3.20 -7.42
N LEU A 14 14.21 -2.61 -8.60
CA LEU A 14 13.02 -2.84 -9.42
C LEU A 14 13.42 -3.60 -10.69
N THR A 15 12.72 -4.70 -10.96
CA THR A 15 12.80 -5.45 -12.22
C THR A 15 11.44 -5.42 -12.89
N GLU A 16 11.40 -5.07 -14.17
CA GLU A 16 10.16 -5.00 -14.94
C GLU A 16 10.19 -5.96 -16.13
N HIS A 17 9.10 -6.71 -16.30
CA HIS A 17 8.86 -7.52 -17.48
C HIS A 17 7.72 -6.92 -18.29
N TRP A 18 8.05 -6.53 -19.51
CA TRP A 18 7.13 -5.88 -20.45
C TRP A 18 6.67 -6.93 -21.46
N MET A 19 5.38 -7.21 -21.47
CA MET A 19 4.79 -8.27 -22.28
C MET A 19 3.71 -7.66 -23.16
N LEU A 20 4.02 -7.47 -24.44
CA LEU A 20 3.06 -6.99 -25.43
C LEU A 20 2.38 -8.17 -26.14
N ARG A 21 1.05 -8.18 -26.17
CA ARG A 21 0.24 -9.17 -26.88
C ARG A 21 -0.89 -8.46 -27.64
N GLY A 22 -0.69 -8.24 -28.94
CA GLY A 22 -1.60 -7.44 -29.74
C GLY A 22 -1.69 -6.03 -29.18
N ASP A 23 -2.90 -5.60 -28.86
CA ASP A 23 -3.21 -4.28 -28.32
C ASP A 23 -3.12 -4.20 -26.78
N VAL A 24 -2.75 -5.29 -26.10
CA VAL A 24 -2.62 -5.32 -24.63
C VAL A 24 -1.15 -5.39 -24.23
N LEU A 25 -0.73 -4.44 -23.38
CA LEU A 25 0.58 -4.44 -22.72
C LEU A 25 0.40 -4.79 -21.24
N THR A 26 0.98 -5.92 -20.82
CA THR A 26 1.12 -6.27 -19.41
C THR A 26 2.51 -5.88 -18.93
N VAL A 27 2.58 -5.07 -17.86
CA VAL A 27 3.84 -4.74 -17.19
C VAL A 27 3.85 -5.41 -15.82
N ALA A 28 4.73 -6.39 -15.62
CA ALA A 28 4.98 -6.98 -14.32
C ALA A 28 6.16 -6.27 -13.65
N ALA A 29 5.89 -5.58 -12.55
CA ALA A 29 6.90 -4.91 -11.73
C ALA A 29 7.19 -5.75 -10.48
N ILE A 30 8.45 -6.11 -10.28
CA ILE A 30 8.96 -6.88 -9.15
C ILE A 30 9.90 -5.98 -8.35
N VAL A 31 9.53 -5.64 -7.12
CA VAL A 31 10.34 -4.81 -6.22
C VAL A 31 10.95 -5.67 -5.13
N ASN A 32 12.28 -5.66 -5.04
CA ASN A 32 13.04 -6.24 -3.93
C ASN A 32 13.56 -5.09 -3.06
N ASP A 33 13.14 -5.02 -1.79
CA ASP A 33 13.59 -3.99 -0.86
C ASP A 33 13.83 -4.61 0.52
N PRO A 34 15.09 -4.85 0.92
CA PRO A 34 15.38 -5.56 2.17
C PRO A 34 15.08 -4.73 3.43
N VAL A 35 14.85 -3.42 3.31
CA VAL A 35 14.58 -2.53 4.45
C VAL A 35 13.11 -2.56 4.83
N TYR A 36 12.23 -2.54 3.84
CA TYR A 36 10.78 -2.41 4.06
C TYR A 36 9.97 -3.65 3.70
N LEU A 37 10.51 -4.57 2.90
CA LEU A 37 9.79 -5.75 2.43
C LEU A 37 10.48 -7.02 2.91
N THR A 38 9.70 -7.93 3.49
CA THR A 38 10.17 -9.26 3.90
C THR A 38 10.30 -10.21 2.70
N GLU A 39 9.60 -9.92 1.60
CA GLU A 39 9.56 -10.69 0.37
C GLU A 39 9.37 -9.76 -0.84
N PRO A 40 9.67 -10.21 -2.07
CA PRO A 40 9.49 -9.41 -3.27
C PRO A 40 8.03 -8.95 -3.45
N PHE A 41 7.81 -7.66 -3.68
CA PHE A 41 6.49 -7.13 -4.01
C PHE A 41 6.29 -7.17 -5.52
N ILE A 42 5.35 -8.02 -5.97
CA ILE A 42 5.05 -8.21 -7.39
C ILE A 42 3.70 -7.56 -7.71
N ARG A 43 3.67 -6.73 -8.75
CA ARG A 43 2.44 -6.13 -9.25
C ARG A 43 2.41 -6.13 -10.77
N THR A 44 1.35 -6.70 -11.33
CA THR A 44 1.04 -6.60 -12.76
C THR A 44 0.11 -5.42 -13.01
N THR A 45 0.33 -4.70 -14.10
CA THR A 45 -0.56 -3.65 -14.60
C THR A 45 -0.79 -3.90 -16.08
N ASP A 46 -2.05 -4.01 -16.47
CA ASP A 46 -2.45 -4.19 -17.86
C ASP A 46 -2.87 -2.84 -18.46
N TYR A 47 -2.41 -2.59 -19.68
CA TYR A 47 -2.75 -1.43 -20.49
C TYR A 47 -3.36 -1.92 -21.81
N GLU A 48 -4.39 -1.24 -22.28
CA GLU A 48 -4.96 -1.45 -23.62
C GLU A 48 -4.58 -0.26 -24.51
N LEU A 49 -4.25 -0.54 -25.77
CA LEU A 49 -3.89 0.48 -26.75
C LEU A 49 -5.11 1.34 -27.07
N ASP A 50 -5.05 2.62 -26.69
CA ASP A 50 -6.00 3.64 -27.12
C ASP A 50 -5.31 4.64 -28.07
N LEU A 51 -5.69 4.58 -29.35
CA LEU A 51 -5.19 5.49 -30.39
C LEU A 51 -5.73 6.92 -30.25
N HIS A 52 -6.80 7.12 -29.48
CA HIS A 52 -7.45 8.42 -29.30
C HIS A 52 -6.74 9.25 -28.22
N GLN A 53 -5.95 8.61 -27.35
CA GLN A 53 -5.15 9.22 -26.28
C GLN A 53 -5.94 10.24 -25.44
N TRP A 54 -7.22 9.98 -25.18
CA TRP A 54 -8.05 10.95 -24.48
C TRP A 54 -7.77 10.91 -22.98
N VAL A 55 -6.91 11.83 -22.52
CA VAL A 55 -6.68 12.05 -21.10
C VAL A 55 -7.72 13.05 -20.59
N PRO A 56 -8.68 12.66 -19.74
CA PRO A 56 -9.65 13.59 -19.20
C PRO A 56 -8.93 14.68 -18.40
N PRO A 57 -9.44 15.92 -18.39
CA PRO A 57 -8.89 16.98 -17.56
C PRO A 57 -8.77 16.50 -16.11
N TYR A 58 -7.61 16.69 -15.50
CA TYR A 58 -7.40 16.44 -14.07
C TYR A 58 -7.33 17.79 -13.35
N PRO A 59 -8.49 18.43 -13.05
CA PRO A 59 -8.50 19.74 -12.41
C PRO A 59 -7.94 19.61 -10.99
N CYS A 60 -6.67 19.97 -10.81
CA CYS A 60 -6.08 20.12 -9.49
C CYS A 60 -6.69 21.36 -8.84
N GLN A 61 -7.51 21.17 -7.80
CA GLN A 61 -7.89 22.24 -6.90
C GLN A 61 -6.95 22.24 -5.71
N VAL A 62 -6.48 23.43 -5.31
CA VAL A 62 -5.80 23.58 -4.03
C VAL A 62 -6.88 23.47 -2.95
N VAL A 63 -6.83 22.39 -2.20
CA VAL A 63 -7.71 22.17 -1.04
C VAL A 63 -6.82 22.18 0.19
N GLU A 64 -7.20 22.98 1.20
CA GLU A 64 -6.58 22.93 2.51
C GLU A 64 -7.24 21.78 3.29
N GLU A 65 -6.51 20.68 3.51
CA GLU A 65 -7.06 19.51 4.22
C GLU A 65 -7.25 19.79 5.73
N VAL A 66 -6.33 20.56 6.34
CA VAL A 66 -6.34 20.91 7.77
C VAL A 66 -5.66 22.27 7.97
N ASP A 67 -6.35 23.24 8.57
CA ASP A 67 -5.78 24.54 8.95
C ASP A 67 -4.67 24.37 9.99
N ARG A 68 -3.48 24.92 9.70
CA ARG A 68 -2.30 24.83 10.58
C ARG A 68 -1.41 26.06 10.47
N PRO A 69 -0.78 26.50 11.58
CA PRO A 69 0.21 27.57 11.54
C PRO A 69 1.38 27.25 10.60
N ARG A 70 1.89 28.28 9.92
CA ARG A 70 3.06 28.16 9.04
C ARG A 70 4.26 27.58 9.81
N GLY A 71 4.89 26.56 9.24
CA GLY A 71 6.08 25.92 9.82
C GLY A 71 5.78 24.73 10.74
N VAL A 72 4.51 24.41 11.00
CA VAL A 72 4.13 23.22 11.78
C VAL A 72 3.98 22.02 10.85
N VAL A 73 4.95 21.11 10.88
CA VAL A 73 4.88 19.81 10.21
C VAL A 73 4.57 18.73 11.25
N PRO A 74 3.39 18.10 11.21
CA PRO A 74 3.09 16.98 12.10
C PRO A 74 4.10 15.87 11.89
N HIS A 75 4.74 15.45 12.97
CA HIS A 75 5.65 14.32 12.98
C HIS A 75 5.51 13.59 14.31
N SER A 76 5.93 12.33 14.33
CA SER A 76 6.15 11.57 15.55
C SER A 76 7.63 11.29 15.67
N LEU A 77 8.18 11.41 16.87
CA LEU A 77 9.53 10.96 17.12
C LEU A 77 9.58 9.42 17.04
N PRO A 78 10.76 8.83 16.75
CA PRO A 78 10.93 7.39 16.76
C PRO A 78 10.40 6.78 18.07
N GLY A 79 9.49 5.81 17.96
CA GLY A 79 8.88 5.14 19.11
C GLY A 79 7.72 5.87 19.79
N THR A 80 7.37 7.10 19.40
CA THR A 80 6.26 7.85 20.01
C THR A 80 4.96 7.80 19.22
N ASN A 81 4.94 7.12 18.07
CA ASN A 81 3.75 7.02 17.23
C ASN A 81 2.78 5.98 17.78
N ASN A 82 1.75 6.45 18.50
CA ASN A 82 0.71 5.59 19.06
C ASN A 82 -0.35 5.16 18.03
N ALA A 83 -0.40 5.78 16.84
CA ALA A 83 -1.39 5.44 15.82
C ALA A 83 -1.12 4.09 15.14
N VAL A 84 0.07 3.51 15.33
CA VAL A 84 0.51 2.26 14.67
C VAL A 84 -0.36 1.06 15.07
N THR A 85 -0.97 1.06 16.25
CA THR A 85 -1.83 -0.03 16.75
C THR A 85 -3.31 0.35 16.85
N ASP A 86 -3.66 1.60 16.54
CA ASP A 86 -4.99 2.15 16.76
C ASP A 86 -6.09 1.36 16.03
N PHE A 87 -5.87 1.05 14.74
CA PHE A 87 -6.81 0.27 13.95
C PHE A 87 -7.04 -1.14 14.54
N ALA A 88 -5.96 -1.83 14.91
CA ALA A 88 -6.02 -3.16 15.50
C ALA A 88 -6.83 -3.15 16.81
N ASN A 89 -6.49 -2.23 17.71
CA ASN A 89 -7.16 -2.08 19.00
C ASN A 89 -8.64 -1.75 18.84
N ARG A 90 -8.95 -0.79 17.96
CA ARG A 90 -10.33 -0.36 17.67
C ARG A 90 -11.18 -1.50 17.12
N CYS A 91 -10.61 -2.32 16.25
CA CYS A 91 -11.33 -3.43 15.62
C CYS A 91 -11.23 -4.76 16.37
N GLY A 92 -10.49 -4.82 17.48
CA GLY A 92 -10.26 -6.06 18.23
C GLY A 92 -9.49 -7.11 17.43
N LEU A 93 -8.56 -6.66 16.57
CA LEU A 93 -7.73 -7.52 15.73
C LEU A 93 -6.33 -7.69 16.35
N PRO A 94 -5.66 -8.83 16.15
CA PRO A 94 -4.24 -8.95 16.45
C PRO A 94 -3.44 -7.91 15.67
N VAL A 95 -2.50 -7.23 16.34
CA VAL A 95 -1.68 -6.16 15.73
C VAL A 95 -0.86 -6.70 14.56
N GLU A 96 -0.37 -7.92 14.68
CA GLU A 96 0.41 -8.63 13.67
C GLU A 96 -0.42 -8.82 12.38
N ALA A 97 -1.72 -9.06 12.52
CA ALA A 97 -2.62 -9.25 11.38
C ALA A 97 -2.95 -7.94 10.64
N THR A 98 -2.74 -6.77 11.27
CA THR A 98 -3.02 -5.46 10.64
C THR A 98 -1.81 -4.80 10.02
N ARG A 99 -0.60 -5.36 10.23
CA ARG A 99 0.66 -4.79 9.76
C ARG A 99 1.13 -5.34 8.42
N GLY A 100 0.46 -6.38 7.90
CA GLY A 100 0.81 -7.03 6.64
C GLY A 100 2.13 -7.79 6.71
N GLY A 101 2.84 -7.87 5.59
CA GLY A 101 4.08 -8.62 5.45
C GLY A 101 3.86 -10.06 4.96
N ALA A 102 4.96 -10.73 4.64
CA ALA A 102 4.96 -12.06 4.02
C ALA A 102 4.14 -13.08 4.80
N GLU A 103 4.30 -13.12 6.13
CA GLU A 103 3.62 -14.10 6.97
C GLU A 103 2.10 -14.05 6.77
N THR A 104 1.52 -12.84 6.69
CA THR A 104 0.07 -12.64 6.51
C THR A 104 -0.47 -13.07 5.15
N MET A 105 0.40 -13.29 4.16
CA MET A 105 0.03 -13.73 2.81
C MET A 105 -0.23 -15.24 2.75
N TYR A 106 0.40 -16.03 3.62
CA TYR A 106 0.38 -17.49 3.56
C TYR A 106 -0.75 -18.10 4.39
N PRO A 107 -1.31 -19.26 3.97
CA PRO A 107 -2.41 -19.92 4.68
C PRO A 107 -2.10 -20.26 6.14
N ASP A 108 -0.85 -20.58 6.46
CA ASP A 108 -0.40 -20.99 7.79
C ASP A 108 -0.60 -19.90 8.85
N PHE A 109 -0.64 -18.63 8.43
CA PHE A 109 -0.90 -17.52 9.34
C PHE A 109 -2.28 -17.62 10.00
N ARG A 110 -3.27 -18.20 9.32
CA ARG A 110 -4.60 -18.44 9.93
C ARG A 110 -4.52 -19.42 11.09
N ALA A 111 -3.65 -20.43 11.01
CA ALA A 111 -3.42 -21.37 12.10
C ALA A 111 -2.72 -20.68 13.29
N LYS A 112 -1.79 -19.75 13.02
CA LYS A 112 -1.08 -18.96 14.04
C LYS A 112 -2.01 -18.04 14.83
N ILE A 113 -2.93 -17.35 14.15
CA ILE A 113 -3.81 -16.34 14.77
C ILE A 113 -5.13 -16.91 15.30
N GLY A 114 -5.51 -18.13 14.90
CA GLY A 114 -6.74 -18.78 15.32
C GLY A 114 -8.02 -18.08 14.82
N ALA A 115 -9.13 -18.28 15.54
CA ALA A 115 -10.41 -17.67 15.20
C ALA A 115 -10.44 -16.18 15.58
N ILE A 116 -10.54 -15.30 14.57
CA ILE A 116 -10.64 -13.84 14.75
C ILE A 116 -12.08 -13.39 14.52
N THR A 117 -12.61 -12.59 15.45
CA THR A 117 -13.89 -11.87 15.27
C THR A 117 -13.63 -10.37 15.34
N SER A 118 -13.76 -9.68 14.20
CA SER A 118 -13.65 -8.22 14.12
C SER A 118 -14.84 -7.53 14.80
N LYS A 119 -14.58 -6.50 15.59
CA LYS A 119 -15.60 -5.57 16.11
C LYS A 119 -15.96 -4.47 15.10
N CYS A 120 -15.09 -4.22 14.13
CA CYS A 120 -15.37 -3.29 13.04
C CYS A 120 -16.22 -3.98 11.97
N ILE A 121 -17.32 -3.35 11.59
CA ILE A 121 -18.13 -3.76 10.43
C ILE A 121 -17.28 -3.49 9.19
N ALA A 122 -17.17 -4.48 8.29
CA ALA A 122 -16.61 -4.27 6.97
C ALA A 122 -17.48 -3.21 6.27
N ALA A 123 -16.98 -1.98 6.16
CA ALA A 123 -17.60 -0.97 5.31
C ALA A 123 -17.37 -1.41 3.86
N GLN A 124 -18.23 -2.31 3.36
CA GLN A 124 -18.36 -2.57 1.94
C GLN A 124 -18.94 -1.31 1.30
N ARG A 125 -18.10 -0.59 0.56
CA ARG A 125 -18.50 0.32 -0.51
C ARG A 125 -17.61 0.06 -1.70
#